data_AF-A0A1Q6RQL0-F1
#
_entry.id   AF-A0A1Q6RQL0-F1
#
_cell.length_a   1.000
_cell.length_b   1.000
_cell.length_c   1.000
_cell.angle_alpha   90.00
_cell.angle_beta   90.00
_cell.angle_gamma   90.00
#
_symmetry.space_group_name_H-M   'P 1'
#
loop_
_entity.id
_entity.type
_entity.pdbx_description
1 polymer ?
#
loop_
_entity_poly.entity_id
_entity_poly.type
_entity_poly.pdbx_seq_one_letter_code
_entity_poly.pdbx_strand_id
1 'polypeptide(L)' 'MTTKRYLDGIYFRVKRGKHWESICFSDLTDEEMDKVLEGHSVQWLKSTCKILGHTIRCIGDELKIVGGKEEERKKC' A
#
# COMPACT_ATOMS: atom_id res chain seq x y z
N MET A 1 0.68 -7.52 14.93
CA MET A 1 0.74 -8.12 13.59
C MET A 1 -0.34 -7.47 12.75
N THR A 2 0.00 -6.90 11.61
CA THR A 2 -0.97 -6.39 10.64
C THR A 2 -1.75 -7.56 10.03
N THR A 3 -3.07 -7.46 10.01
CA THR A 3 -3.92 -8.41 9.27
C THR A 3 -3.59 -8.32 7.78
N LYS A 4 -3.29 -9.45 7.14
CA LYS A 4 -2.96 -9.48 5.71
C LYS A 4 -4.24 -9.36 4.89
N ARG A 5 -4.37 -8.28 4.11
CA ARG A 5 -5.54 -8.01 3.27
C ARG A 5 -5.30 -8.32 1.79
N TYR A 6 -4.04 -8.35 1.35
CA TYR A 6 -3.65 -8.70 -0.02
C TYR A 6 -4.26 -7.81 -1.12
N LEU A 7 -4.38 -6.50 -0.85
CA LEU A 7 -5.19 -5.60 -1.70
C LEU A 7 -4.44 -5.05 -2.91
N ASP A 8 -3.16 -4.70 -2.77
CA ASP A 8 -2.41 -3.97 -3.79
C ASP A 8 -1.73 -4.84 -4.86
N GLY A 9 -1.57 -6.14 -4.60
CA GLY A 9 -0.93 -7.07 -5.54
C GLY A 9 0.58 -6.86 -5.75
N ILE A 10 1.24 -6.00 -4.98
CA ILE A 10 2.69 -5.75 -5.03
C ILE A 10 3.34 -6.52 -3.86
N TYR A 11 4.15 -7.52 -4.17
CA TYR A 11 4.69 -8.43 -3.16
C TYR A 11 6.17 -8.21 -2.89
N PHE A 12 6.53 -8.20 -1.60
CA PHE A 12 7.90 -8.15 -1.12
C PHE A 12 8.22 -9.38 -0.28
N ARG A 13 9.46 -9.86 -0.42
CA ARG A 13 9.97 -10.96 0.39
C ARG A 13 10.61 -10.38 1.64
N VAL A 14 9.94 -10.53 2.78
CA VAL A 14 10.35 -9.95 4.06
C VAL A 14 10.69 -11.05 5.05
N LYS A 15 11.76 -10.85 5.82
CA LYS A 15 12.16 -11.77 6.89
C LYS A 15 11.59 -11.30 8.22
N ARG A 16 10.67 -12.08 8.80
CA ARG A 16 10.13 -11.84 10.14
C ARG A 16 10.57 -13.01 11.04
N GLY A 17 11.46 -12.71 11.99
CA GLY A 17 12.10 -13.74 12.82
C GLY A 17 12.91 -14.75 11.99
N LYS A 18 12.55 -16.03 12.07
CA LYS A 18 13.22 -17.13 11.35
C LYS A 18 12.62 -17.44 9.98
N HIS A 19 11.50 -16.80 9.63
CA HIS A 19 10.75 -17.12 8.41
C HIS A 19 10.83 -16.00 7.38
N TRP A 20 10.76 -16.39 6.12
CA TRP A 20 10.57 -15.48 4.99
C TRP A 20 9.12 -15.57 4.53
N GLU A 21 8.50 -14.42 4.34
CA GLU A 21 7.11 -14.32 3.92
C GLU A 21 7.00 -13.42 2.69
N SER A 22 6.05 -13.73 1.82
CA SER A 22 5.63 -12.83 0.74
C SER A 22 4.48 -11.98 1.27
N ILE A 23 4.68 -10.68 1.36
CA ILE A 23 3.75 -9.74 1.98
C ILE A 23 3.39 -8.65 0.95
N CYS A 24 2.11 -8.32 0.85
CA CYS A 24 1.65 -7.20 0.03
C CYS A 24 2.17 -5.87 0.58
N PHE A 25 2.41 -4.88 -0.26
CA PHE A 25 2.95 -3.59 0.16
C PHE A 25 2.08 -2.94 1.25
N SER A 26 0.76 -2.94 1.08
CA SER A 26 -0.20 -2.40 2.04
C SER A 26 -0.33 -3.17 3.35
N ASP A 27 0.28 -4.35 3.45
CA ASP A 27 0.31 -5.20 4.65
C ASP A 27 1.65 -5.13 5.42
N LEU A 28 2.63 -4.40 4.89
CA LEU A 28 3.91 -4.10 5.55
C LEU A 28 3.71 -3.13 6.72
N THR A 29 4.65 -3.12 7.67
CA THR A 29 4.77 -2.00 8.62
C THR A 29 5.43 -0.80 7.93
N ASP A 30 5.31 0.39 8.51
CA ASP A 30 5.94 1.60 7.95
C ASP A 30 7.46 1.42 7.83
N GLU A 31 8.13 0.82 8.82
CA GLU A 31 9.58 0.56 8.75
C GLU A 31 9.94 -0.44 7.65
N GLU A 32 9.08 -1.43 7.40
CA GLU A 32 9.27 -2.37 6.29
C GLU A 32 9.03 -1.69 4.95
N MET A 33 8.04 -0.80 4.85
CA MET A 33 7.81 0.02 3.65
C MET A 33 9.05 0.85 3.33
N ASP A 34 9.56 1.63 4.28
CA ASP A 34 10.77 2.44 4.08
C ASP A 34 11.94 1.60 3.58
N LYS A 35 12.14 0.44 4.19
CA LYS A 35 13.22 -0.49 3.82
C LYS A 35 13.05 -1.09 2.43
N VAL A 36 11.84 -1.47 2.02
CA VAL A 36 11.62 -2.05 0.67
C VAL A 36 11.60 -0.98 -0.41
N LEU A 37 11.42 0.30 -0.07
CA LEU A 37 11.49 1.40 -1.02
C LEU A 37 12.93 1.91 -1.23
N GLU A 38 13.84 1.63 -0.29
CA GLU A 38 15.23 2.05 -0.36
C GLU A 38 15.93 1.55 -1.63
N GLY A 39 16.65 2.45 -2.32
CA GLY A 39 17.42 2.12 -3.53
C GLY A 39 16.59 1.96 -4.81
N HIS A 40 15.26 2.06 -4.76
CA HIS A 40 14.42 2.04 -5.96
C HIS A 40 14.44 3.36 -6.72
N SER A 41 14.31 3.27 -8.05
CA SER A 41 14.26 4.47 -8.90
C SER A 41 12.94 5.23 -8.74
N VAL A 42 12.97 6.53 -9.05
CA VAL A 42 11.76 7.37 -9.07
C VAL A 42 10.66 6.78 -9.98
N GLN A 43 11.02 6.14 -11.10
CA GLN A 43 10.04 5.52 -12.01
C GLN A 43 9.40 4.28 -11.40
N TRP A 44 10.16 3.50 -10.64
CA TRP A 44 9.63 2.37 -9.90
C TRP A 44 8.65 2.87 -8.82
N LEU A 45 9.02 3.89 -8.05
CA LEU A 45 8.15 4.50 -7.02
C LEU A 45 6.84 5.03 -7.64
N LYS A 46 6.92 5.72 -8.79
CA LYS A 46 5.74 6.17 -9.54
C LYS A 46 4.83 5.02 -9.95
N SER A 47 5.40 3.87 -10.31
CA SER A 47 4.63 2.67 -10.69
C SER A 47 3.89 2.09 -9.49
N THR A 48 4.56 1.99 -8.34
CA THR A 48 3.95 1.59 -7.06
C THR A 48 2.79 2.51 -6.70
N CYS A 49 2.97 3.84 -6.77
CA CYS A 49 1.88 4.79 -6.50
C CYS A 49 0.68 4.62 -7.45
N LYS A 50 0.91 4.33 -8.73
CA LYS A 50 -0.17 4.08 -9.69
C LYS A 50 -0.97 2.84 -9.31
N ILE A 51 -0.29 1.73 -8.97
CA ILE A 51 -0.95 0.48 -8.56
C ILE A 51 -1.80 0.71 -7.29
N LEU A 52 -1.26 1.41 -6.30
CA LEU A 52 -2.00 1.77 -5.09
C LEU A 52 -3.21 2.66 -5.39
N GLY A 53 -3.06 3.66 -6.27
CA GLY A 53 -4.17 4.52 -6.70
C GLY A 53 -5.27 3.75 -7.45
N HIS A 54 -4.91 2.80 -8.30
CA HIS A 54 -5.86 1.90 -8.95
C HIS A 54 -6.58 1.00 -7.94
N THR A 55 -5.85 0.44 -6.99
CA THR A 55 -6.39 -0.39 -5.92
C THR A 55 -7.42 0.37 -5.08
N ILE A 56 -7.09 1.59 -4.64
CA ILE A 56 -8.01 2.45 -3.88
C ILE A 56 -9.28 2.73 -4.69
N ARG A 57 -9.15 3.00 -5.99
CA ARG A 57 -10.30 3.23 -6.87
C ARG A 57 -11.18 1.99 -6.98
N CYS A 58 -10.60 0.82 -7.24
CA CYS A 58 -11.34 -0.44 -7.34
C CYS A 58 -12.13 -0.72 -6.04
N ILE A 59 -11.50 -0.54 -4.88
CA ILE A 59 -12.17 -0.68 -3.58
C ILE A 59 -13.32 0.33 -3.45
N GLY A 60 -13.09 1.59 -3.86
CA GLY A 60 -14.12 2.63 -3.86
C GLY A 60 -15.32 2.26 -4.73
N ASP A 61 -15.08 1.77 -5.94
CA ASP A 61 -16.12 1.37 -6.89
C ASP A 61 -16.90 0.14 -6.39
N GLU A 62 -16.21 -0.89 -5.90
CA GLU A 62 -16.81 -2.14 -5.41
C GLU A 62 -17.66 -1.91 -4.16
N LEU A 63 -17.18 -1.08 -3.22
CA LEU A 63 -17.86 -0.80 -1.96
C LEU A 63 -18.78 0.43 -2.02
N LYS A 64 -18.87 1.09 -3.18
CA LYS A 64 -19.59 2.36 -3.37
C LYS A 64 -19.13 3.44 -2.36
N ILE A 65 -17.84 3.47 -2.05
CA ILE A 65 -17.23 4.45 -1.16
C ILE A 65 -16.82 5.67 -1.98
N VAL A 66 -17.31 6.84 -1.58
CA VAL A 66 -16.91 8.13 -2.12
C VAL A 66 -16.35 9.00 -1.00
N GLY A 67 -15.31 9.79 -1.29
CA GLY A 67 -14.79 10.76 -0.33
C GLY A 67 -15.80 11.90 -0.11
N GLY A 68 -15.88 12.43 1.11
CA GLY A 68 -16.72 13.58 1.45
C GLY A 68 -16.40 14.82 0.61
N LYS A 69 -17.42 15.64 0.36
CA LYS A 69 -17.31 16.92 -0.37
C LYS A 69 -16.29 17.83 0.34
N GLU A 70 -15.61 18.65 -0.45
CA GLU A 70 -14.41 19.46 -0.20
C GLU A 70 -14.32 20.25 1.13
N GLU A 71 -15.41 20.43 1.87
CA GLU A 71 -15.47 21.29 3.07
C GLU A 71 -14.85 20.66 4.34
N GLU A 72 -14.66 19.34 4.40
CA GLU A 72 -14.13 18.66 5.60
C GLU A 72 -12.59 18.49 5.60
N ARG A 73 -11.89 18.80 4.50
CA ARG A 73 -10.45 18.52 4.34
C ARG A 73 -9.49 19.51 5.03
N LYS A 74 -9.98 20.55 5.71
CA LYS A 74 -9.14 21.57 6.38
C LYS A 74 -8.70 21.22 7.82
N LYS A 75 -8.81 19.97 8.27
CA LYS A 75 -8.55 19.59 9.68
C LYS A 75 -7.50 18.51 9.91
N CYS A 76 -6.62 18.23 8.96
CA CYS A 76 -5.43 17.41 9.22
C CYS A 76 -4.16 18.21 8.96
#